data_AF-S8DJY6-F1
#
_entry.id   AF-S8DJY6-F1
#
_cell.length_a   1.000
_cell.length_b   1.000
_cell.length_c   1.000
_cell.angle_alpha   90.00
_cell.angle_beta   90.00
_cell.angle_gamma   90.00
#
_symmetry.space_group_name_H-M   'P 1'
#
loop_
_entity.id
_entity.type
_entity.pdbx_description
1 polymer ?
#
loop_
_entity_poly.entity_id
_entity_poly.type
_entity_poly.pdbx_seq_one_letter_code
_entity_poly.pdbx_strand_id
1 'polypeptide(L)'
;MLTFLDRYCSEYDGMEYDFFYLPMDFRQKDNLGYAFINFTTPAAAKRFKTLLQNFRWETADTGAIRSKKVCEITWARIQGKERLVKRFQGSNFLCDEPDFLPVLLDPPRNGLDPEPAPPIVIGGINPI
;
A
#
# COMPACT_ATOMS: atom_id res chain seq x y z
N MET A 1 -3.67 -4.22 5.49
CA MET A 1 -2.50 -4.15 4.58
C MET A 1 -1.40 -3.25 5.11
N LEU A 2 -1.70 -2.05 5.63
CA LEU A 2 -0.65 -1.19 6.24
C LEU A 2 0.12 -1.93 7.35
N THR A 3 -0.57 -2.63 8.26
CA THR A 3 0.07 -3.47 9.29
C THR A 3 0.96 -4.58 8.74
N PHE A 4 0.62 -5.13 7.58
CA PHE A 4 1.47 -6.11 6.89
C PHE A 4 2.76 -5.45 6.40
N LEU A 5 2.69 -4.25 5.83
CA LEU A 5 3.86 -3.48 5.40
C LEU A 5 4.72 -3.04 6.60
N ASP A 6 4.07 -2.54 7.66
CA ASP A 6 4.73 -2.14 8.91
C ASP A 6 5.60 -3.26 9.46
N ARG A 7 5.09 -4.51 9.49
CA ARG A 7 5.87 -5.66 9.97
C ARG A 7 7.21 -5.79 9.25
N TYR A 8 7.22 -5.78 7.92
CA TYR A 8 8.46 -5.90 7.15
C TYR A 8 9.35 -4.66 7.24
N CYS A 9 8.77 -3.48 7.39
CA CYS A 9 9.54 -2.25 7.53
C CYS A 9 10.22 -2.16 8.90
N SER A 10 9.56 -2.64 9.96
CA SER A 10 10.07 -2.58 11.34
C SER A 10 11.35 -3.40 11.55
N GLU A 11 11.63 -4.37 10.68
CA GLU A 11 12.83 -5.22 10.74
C GLU A 11 14.09 -4.54 10.18
N TYR A 12 13.99 -3.39 9.50
CA TYR A 12 15.11 -2.77 8.80
C TYR A 12 15.14 -1.25 8.97
N ASP A 13 16.28 -0.74 9.45
CA ASP A 13 16.51 0.69 9.54
C ASP A 13 16.42 1.39 8.18
N GLY A 14 15.77 2.56 8.15
CA GLY A 14 15.52 3.34 6.95
C GLY A 14 14.52 2.73 5.94
N MET A 15 13.77 1.67 6.31
CA MET A 15 12.63 1.21 5.52
C MET A 15 11.36 1.99 5.88
N GLU A 16 11.13 3.06 5.13
CA GLU A 16 9.98 3.93 5.31
C GLU A 16 9.17 4.08 4.01
N TYR A 17 7.86 4.21 4.15
CA TYR A 17 6.95 4.44 3.03
C TYR A 17 5.93 5.52 3.35
N ASP A 18 5.60 6.32 2.34
CA ASP A 18 4.83 7.56 2.50
C ASP A 18 3.58 7.64 1.58
N PHE A 19 3.35 6.60 0.78
CA PHE A 19 2.14 6.45 -0.03
C PHE A 19 1.76 4.97 -0.15
N PHE A 20 0.46 4.69 -0.04
CA PHE A 20 -0.11 3.37 -0.27
C PHE A 20 -1.43 3.46 -1.03
N TYR A 21 -1.65 2.53 -1.95
CA TYR A 21 -2.96 2.37 -2.60
C TYR A 21 -3.20 0.93 -3.02
N LEU A 22 -4.32 0.35 -2.58
CA LEU A 22 -4.82 -0.96 -3.00
C LEU A 22 -6.17 -0.75 -3.72
N PRO A 23 -6.19 -0.73 -5.05
CA PRO A 23 -7.43 -0.67 -5.82
C PRO A 23 -8.40 -1.79 -5.45
N MET A 24 -9.67 -1.42 -5.30
CA MET A 24 -10.76 -2.33 -4.95
C MET A 24 -11.81 -2.38 -6.07
N ASP A 25 -12.37 -3.57 -6.31
CA ASP A 25 -13.69 -3.71 -6.90
C ASP A 25 -14.73 -3.39 -5.82
N PHE A 26 -15.31 -2.19 -5.89
CA PHE A 26 -16.25 -1.70 -4.88
C PHE A 26 -17.55 -2.49 -4.82
N ARG A 27 -17.94 -3.17 -5.90
CA ARG A 27 -19.16 -3.99 -5.93
C ARG A 27 -18.95 -5.32 -5.23
N GLN A 28 -17.80 -5.94 -5.48
CA GLN A 28 -17.45 -7.24 -4.90
C GLN A 28 -16.75 -7.12 -3.54
N LYS A 29 -16.34 -5.91 -3.16
CA LYS A 29 -15.53 -5.61 -1.97
C LYS A 29 -14.26 -6.45 -1.90
N ASP A 30 -13.65 -6.70 -3.05
CA ASP A 30 -12.38 -7.41 -3.16
C ASP A 30 -11.33 -6.54 -3.85
N ASN A 31 -10.06 -6.82 -3.59
CA ASN A 31 -8.96 -6.09 -4.22
C ASN A 31 -8.75 -6.55 -5.67
N LEU A 32 -8.27 -5.65 -6.52
CA LEU A 32 -7.98 -5.96 -7.93
C LEU A 32 -6.67 -6.78 -8.12
N GLY A 33 -6.01 -7.20 -7.04
CA GLY A 33 -4.85 -8.07 -7.07
C GLY A 33 -3.49 -7.37 -7.23
N TYR A 34 -3.44 -6.03 -7.14
CA TYR A 34 -2.20 -5.26 -7.19
C TYR A 34 -2.29 -4.03 -6.29
N ALA A 35 -1.15 -3.48 -5.89
CA ALA A 35 -1.06 -2.28 -5.06
C ALA A 35 0.09 -1.37 -5.51
N PHE A 36 0.02 -0.09 -5.13
CA PHE A 36 1.10 0.87 -5.26
C PHE A 36 1.64 1.23 -3.87
N ILE A 37 2.97 1.25 -3.75
CA ILE A 37 3.67 1.63 -2.52
C ILE A 37 4.80 2.58 -2.95
N ASN A 38 4.91 3.74 -2.30
CA ASN A 38 6.07 4.61 -2.46
C ASN A 38 6.94 4.53 -1.21
N PHE A 39 8.16 4.03 -1.36
CA PHE A 39 9.18 4.11 -0.32
C PHE A 39 9.89 5.47 -0.38
N THR A 40 10.32 5.98 0.78
CA THR A 40 11.01 7.27 0.88
C THR A 40 12.38 7.25 0.21
N THR A 41 13.00 6.08 0.10
CA THR A 41 14.28 5.89 -0.58
C THR A 41 14.25 4.77 -1.63
N PRO A 42 15.02 4.90 -2.74
CA PRO A 42 15.16 3.80 -3.71
C PRO A 42 15.78 2.53 -3.11
N ALA A 43 16.64 2.69 -2.10
CA ALA A 43 17.26 1.56 -1.40
C ALA A 43 16.22 0.72 -0.64
N ALA A 44 15.29 1.37 0.07
CA ALA A 44 14.18 0.71 0.75
C ALA A 44 13.26 0.00 -0.25
N ALA A 45 12.91 0.65 -1.38
CA ALA A 45 12.10 0.02 -2.43
C ALA A 45 12.76 -1.25 -3.01
N LYS A 46 14.07 -1.18 -3.28
CA LYS A 46 14.85 -2.33 -3.78
C LYS A 46 14.91 -3.46 -2.76
N ARG A 47 15.13 -3.13 -1.48
CA ARG A 47 15.14 -4.11 -0.38
C ARG A 47 13.77 -4.78 -0.25
N PHE A 48 12.69 -4.01 -0.19
CA PHE A 48 11.33 -4.55 -0.09
C PHE A 48 11.00 -5.48 -1.27
N LYS A 49 11.37 -5.07 -2.49
CA LYS A 49 11.26 -5.94 -3.67
C LYS A 49 11.99 -7.26 -3.45
N THR A 50 13.24 -7.26 -3.00
CA THR A 50 13.99 -8.50 -2.73
C THR A 50 13.33 -9.37 -1.65
N LEU A 51 12.79 -8.77 -0.59
CA LEU A 51 12.16 -9.49 0.52
C LEU A 51 10.85 -10.18 0.12
N LEU A 52 10.00 -9.49 -0.63
CA LEU A 52 8.66 -9.99 -0.96
C LEU A 52 8.52 -10.55 -2.37
N GLN A 53 9.58 -10.52 -3.20
CA GLN A 53 9.56 -11.21 -4.47
C GLN A 53 9.30 -12.70 -4.24
N ASN A 54 8.32 -13.26 -4.96
CA ASN A 54 7.88 -14.65 -4.85
C ASN A 54 7.27 -15.02 -3.49
N PHE A 55 6.88 -14.03 -2.67
CA PHE A 55 6.16 -14.27 -1.43
C PHE A 55 4.83 -14.98 -1.70
N ARG A 56 4.57 -16.08 -0.98
CA ARG A 56 3.35 -16.87 -1.15
C ARG A 56 2.29 -16.42 -0.16
N TRP A 57 1.11 -16.09 -0.67
CA TRP A 57 -0.03 -15.67 0.15
C TRP A 57 -0.78 -16.85 0.80
N GLU A 58 -0.11 -18.00 0.96
CA GLU A 58 -0.68 -19.26 1.46
C GLU A 58 -0.87 -19.26 2.99
N THR A 59 -0.10 -18.44 3.69
CA THR A 59 -0.11 -18.32 5.16
C THR A 59 0.13 -16.85 5.54
N ALA A 60 -0.89 -16.01 5.41
CA ALA A 60 -0.87 -14.75 6.15
C ALA A 60 -1.21 -15.07 7.61
N ASP A 61 -0.46 -14.50 8.56
CA ASP A 61 -0.39 -14.83 9.99
C ASP A 61 -1.70 -14.62 10.77
N THR A 62 -2.80 -14.32 10.07
CA THR A 62 -4.15 -14.17 10.60
C THR A 62 -5.01 -15.43 10.45
N GLY A 63 -4.44 -16.55 9.98
CA GLY A 63 -5.09 -17.87 9.97
C GLY A 63 -6.17 -18.07 8.89
N ALA A 64 -6.38 -17.09 8.01
CA ALA A 64 -7.41 -17.18 6.98
C ALA A 64 -7.01 -16.46 5.67
N ILE A 65 -5.98 -16.94 4.96
CA ILE A 65 -5.83 -16.70 3.51
C ILE A 65 -5.26 -17.97 2.85
N ARG A 66 -6.09 -18.70 2.09
CA ARG A 66 -5.68 -19.87 1.26
C ARG A 66 -5.42 -19.44 -0.18
N SER A 67 -4.68 -18.36 -0.40
CA SER A 67 -4.41 -17.87 -1.75
C SER A 67 -3.23 -18.61 -2.34
N LYS A 68 -3.41 -19.20 -3.53
CA LYS A 68 -2.32 -19.78 -4.33
C LYS A 68 -1.52 -18.71 -5.09
N LYS A 69 -1.87 -17.43 -4.93
CA LYS A 69 -1.16 -16.33 -5.61
C LYS A 69 0.25 -16.21 -5.04
N VAL A 70 1.16 -15.84 -5.92
CA VAL A 70 2.57 -15.55 -5.60
C VAL A 70 2.80 -14.07 -5.89
N CYS A 71 3.41 -13.36 -4.95
CA CYS A 71 3.70 -11.94 -5.07
C CYS A 71 4.78 -11.70 -6.12
N GLU A 72 4.49 -10.79 -7.04
CA GLU A 72 5.46 -10.21 -7.96
C GLU A 72 5.49 -8.70 -7.73
N ILE A 73 6.70 -8.15 -7.58
CA ILE A 73 6.90 -6.71 -7.41
C ILE A 73 7.55 -6.18 -8.68
N THR A 74 6.98 -5.16 -9.30
CA THR A 74 7.56 -4.48 -10.46
C THR A 74 7.67 -2.98 -10.19
N TRP A 75 8.53 -2.31 -10.93
CA TRP A 75 8.65 -0.85 -10.82
C TRP A 75 7.44 -0.19 -11.48
N ALA A 76 6.71 0.62 -10.72
CA ALA A 76 5.55 1.34 -11.24
C ALA A 76 5.93 2.31 -12.35
N ARG A 77 5.04 2.51 -13.33
CA ARG A 77 5.24 3.51 -14.40
C ARG A 77 5.29 4.95 -13.86
N ILE A 78 4.53 5.23 -12.80
CA ILE A 78 4.54 6.52 -12.09
C ILE A 78 5.45 6.34 -10.87
N GLN A 79 6.47 7.17 -10.77
CA GLN A 79 7.50 7.11 -9.72
C GLN A 79 7.45 8.35 -8.84
N GLY A 80 7.55 8.15 -7.52
CA GLY A 80 7.60 9.21 -6.52
C GLY A 80 6.22 9.67 -6.01
N LYS A 81 6.17 9.99 -4.71
CA LYS A 81 4.98 10.48 -3.99
C LYS A 81 4.26 11.60 -4.73
N GLU A 82 4.95 12.66 -5.11
CA GLU A 82 4.35 13.86 -5.72
C GLU A 82 3.57 13.54 -7.00
N ARG A 83 4.10 12.64 -7.83
CA ARG A 83 3.47 12.24 -9.09
C ARG A 83 2.27 11.32 -8.84
N LEU A 84 2.35 10.46 -7.82
CA LEU A 84 1.23 9.62 -7.38
C LEU A 84 0.09 10.48 -6.82
N VAL A 85 0.40 11.45 -5.94
CA VAL A 85 -0.58 12.41 -5.43
C VAL A 85 -1.23 13.16 -6.58
N LYS A 86 -0.44 13.75 -7.49
CA LYS A 86 -0.97 14.45 -8.66
C LYS A 86 -1.87 13.57 -9.52
N ARG A 87 -1.55 12.28 -9.65
CA ARG A 87 -2.36 11.32 -10.41
C ARG A 87 -3.71 11.05 -9.75
N PHE A 88 -3.76 10.95 -8.43
CA PHE A 88 -4.95 10.50 -7.71
C PHE A 88 -5.78 11.61 -7.08
N GLN A 89 -5.20 12.77 -6.77
CA GLN A 89 -5.89 13.89 -6.09
C GLN A 89 -7.12 14.40 -6.85
N GLY A 90 -7.11 14.34 -8.19
CA GLY A 90 -8.23 14.74 -9.05
C GLY A 90 -9.09 13.57 -9.52
N SER A 91 -8.84 12.35 -9.02
CA SER A 91 -9.65 11.18 -9.37
C SER A 91 -10.86 11.11 -8.45
N ASN A 92 -12.03 10.82 -9.02
CA ASN A 92 -13.23 10.52 -8.26
C ASN A 92 -13.49 9.02 -8.28
N PHE A 93 -13.54 8.41 -7.11
CA PHE A 93 -13.76 6.98 -6.93
C PHE A 93 -15.24 6.72 -6.67
N LEU A 94 -15.84 5.85 -7.49
CA LEU A 94 -17.21 5.35 -7.26
C LEU A 94 -17.18 4.38 -6.07
N CYS A 95 -17.22 4.93 -4.86
CA CYS A 95 -16.97 4.22 -3.61
C CYS A 95 -17.76 4.87 -2.49
N ASP A 96 -18.10 4.11 -1.46
CA ASP A 96 -18.70 4.64 -0.22
C ASP A 96 -17.74 4.53 0.99
N GLU A 97 -16.61 3.82 0.82
CA GLU A 97 -15.63 3.52 1.88
C GLU A 97 -14.31 4.28 1.64
N PRO A 98 -13.99 5.31 2.44
CA PRO A 98 -12.74 6.06 2.33
C PRO A 98 -11.47 5.20 2.46
N ASP A 99 -11.55 4.09 3.19
CA ASP A 99 -10.44 3.17 3.44
C ASP A 99 -9.92 2.48 2.16
N PHE A 100 -10.68 2.54 1.06
CA PHE A 100 -10.28 1.98 -0.23
C PHE A 100 -9.59 2.98 -1.15
N LEU A 101 -9.50 4.25 -0.74
CA LEU A 101 -8.84 5.28 -1.54
C LEU A 101 -7.32 5.26 -1.32
N PRO A 102 -6.55 5.86 -2.25
CA PRO A 102 -5.13 6.10 -2.04
C PRO A 102 -4.89 6.94 -0.78
N VAL A 103 -3.82 6.64 -0.05
CA VAL A 103 -3.46 7.36 1.18
C VAL A 103 -2.02 7.84 1.18
N LEU A 104 -1.83 9.03 1.76
CA LEU A 104 -0.53 9.54 2.20
C LEU A 104 -0.31 9.22 3.68
N LEU A 105 0.96 9.02 4.01
CA LEU A 105 1.40 8.74 5.37
C LEU A 105 2.41 9.83 5.72
N ASP A 106 2.01 10.69 6.64
CA ASP A 106 2.82 11.82 7.12
C ASP A 106 2.74 11.89 8.65
N PRO A 107 3.83 11.56 9.38
CA PRO A 107 5.14 11.16 8.86
C PRO A 107 5.10 9.81 8.12
N PRO A 108 6.12 9.50 7.29
CA PRO A 108 6.28 8.17 6.68
C PRO A 108 6.26 7.06 7.72
N ARG A 109 5.66 5.92 7.39
CA ARG A 109 5.61 4.77 8.30
C ARG A 109 6.84 3.89 8.13
N ASN A 110 7.41 3.46 9.25
CA ASN A 110 8.46 2.45 9.35
C ASN A 110 8.01 1.20 10.13
N GLY A 111 6.79 1.20 10.68
CA GLY A 111 6.27 0.12 11.51
C GLY A 111 6.81 0.07 12.95
N LEU A 112 7.57 1.07 13.39
CA LEU A 112 8.08 1.18 14.77
C LEU A 112 7.17 2.04 15.67
N ASP A 113 6.34 2.90 15.08
CA ASP A 113 5.41 3.75 15.83
C ASP A 113 4.24 2.91 16.40
N PRO A 114 4.02 2.91 17.72
CA PRO A 114 2.93 2.15 18.34
C PRO A 114 1.55 2.74 18.01
N GLU A 115 1.49 4.07 17.80
CA GLU A 115 0.29 4.81 17.44
C GLU A 115 0.59 5.71 16.23
N PRO A 116 0.65 5.14 15.02
CA PRO A 116 0.98 5.89 13.81
C PRO A 116 -0.12 6.89 13.47
N ALA A 117 0.26 8.03 12.91
CA ALA A 117 -0.68 9.06 12.46
C ALA A 117 -1.73 8.49 11.48
N PRO A 118 -2.97 9.01 11.52
CA PRO A 118 -4.02 8.54 10.62
C PRO A 118 -3.64 8.81 9.15
N PRO A 119 -3.88 7.86 8.23
CA PRO A 119 -3.61 8.08 6.82
C PRO A 119 -4.43 9.23 6.25
N ILE A 120 -3.82 10.04 5.39
CA ILE A 120 -4.46 11.17 4.70
C ILE A 120 -4.99 10.67 3.36
N VAL A 121 -6.32 10.60 3.22
CA VAL A 121 -6.98 10.14 1.99
C VAL A 121 -6.76 11.11 0.82
N ILE A 122 -6.50 10.57 -0.37
CA ILE A 122 -6.28 11.32 -1.60
C ILE A 122 -7.34 10.99 -2.65
N GLY A 123 -7.96 12.04 -3.20
CA GLY A 123 -9.01 11.94 -4.22
C GLY A 123 -10.40 12.18 -3.65
N GLY A 124 -11.38 12.25 -4.55
CA GLY A 124 -12.78 12.45 -4.20
C GLY A 124 -13.54 11.13 -4.09
N ILE A 125 -14.54 11.10 -3.21
CA ILE A 125 -15.51 10.01 -3.12
C ILE A 125 -16.76 10.44 -3.88
N ASN A 126 -17.17 9.62 -4.84
CA ASN A 126 -18.48 9.71 -5.49
C ASN A 126 -19.29 8.48 -5.02
N PRO A 127 -20.35 8.68 -4.21
CA PRO A 127 -21.17 7.56 -3.74
C PRO A 127 -21.76 6.76 -4.90
N ILE A 128 -21.92 5.44 -4.69
CA ILE A 128 -22.49 4.51 -5.68
C ILE A 128 -24.01 4.60 -5.71
#